data_AF-A0A3M9YUB2-F1
#
_entry.id   AF-A0A3M9YUB2-F1
#
_cell.length_a   1.000
_cell.length_b   1.000
_cell.length_c   1.000
_cell.angle_alpha   90.00
_cell.angle_beta   90.00
_cell.angle_gamma   90.00
#
_symmetry.space_group_name_H-M   'P 1'
#
loop_
_entity.id
_entity.type
_entity.pdbx_description
1 polymer ?
#
loop_
_entity_poly.entity_id
_entity_poly.type
_entity_poly.pdbx_seq_one_letter_code
_entity_poly.pdbx_strand_id
1 'polypeptide(L)'
;MPSRRGLMLGAFSAWVASLVRPAKALADDSPAPGMIAIDDPRYDRFFAARTQVWESLGSVDDDVIAYIISPEFNGGPAWPTTRQAYRVVRPEGSLIIASDGLSDLFVDTNSPEPGFGCEVYLESPDLADADFDAVRRSWQFSLIESFAQNVAHFGGINERLERLGVISMELPAPLAMPQRWVTDRGTVGALINIMVPDRPTQCALEEGMNIRLVALTALLPDETEHVIAGRAAARAEVAGLLVSSGTGLTSPANRRSVLA
;
A
#
# COMPACT_ATOMS: atom_id res chain seq x y z
N MET A 1 41.70 -58.23 48.79
CA MET A 1 41.36 -58.43 47.36
C MET A 1 41.94 -57.27 46.57
N PRO A 2 42.53 -57.53 45.39
CA PRO A 2 43.51 -56.66 44.73
C PRO A 2 42.88 -55.77 43.64
N SER A 3 43.58 -54.69 43.25
CA SER A 3 43.73 -54.15 41.88
C SER A 3 44.22 -52.70 41.99
N ARG A 4 45.54 -52.44 41.91
CA ARG A 4 46.41 -52.21 40.72
C ARG A 4 46.51 -50.74 40.31
N ARG A 5 47.76 -50.23 40.40
CA ARG A 5 48.54 -49.41 39.43
C ARG A 5 47.90 -48.11 38.89
N GLY A 6 48.57 -46.97 38.74
CA GLY A 6 49.98 -46.62 38.79
C GLY A 6 50.19 -45.24 38.14
N LEU A 7 51.29 -44.58 38.50
CA LEU A 7 51.96 -43.40 37.93
C LEU A 7 51.57 -42.94 36.50
N MET A 8 51.51 -41.62 36.26
CA MET A 8 52.70 -40.84 35.83
C MET A 8 52.44 -39.32 35.78
N LEU A 9 53.39 -38.58 36.35
CA LEU A 9 53.70 -37.19 36.00
C LEU A 9 54.20 -37.13 34.55
N GLY A 10 53.76 -36.10 33.80
CA GLY A 10 54.34 -35.72 32.52
C GLY A 10 54.10 -34.22 32.30
N ALA A 11 55.19 -33.46 32.26
CA ALA A 11 55.23 -32.01 32.27
C ALA A 11 54.93 -31.37 30.91
N PHE A 12 54.49 -30.10 30.98
CA PHE A 12 54.80 -28.97 30.09
C PHE A 12 55.43 -29.28 28.72
N SER A 13 54.79 -28.87 27.63
CA SER A 13 55.08 -27.56 26.98
C SER A 13 54.36 -27.39 25.63
N ALA A 14 53.86 -26.16 25.45
CA ALA A 14 53.71 -25.36 24.23
C ALA A 14 53.36 -26.05 22.90
N TRP A 15 52.20 -25.67 22.33
CA TRP A 15 52.13 -25.28 20.92
C TRP A 15 51.06 -24.18 20.76
N VAL A 16 51.52 -22.94 20.64
CA VAL A 16 50.72 -21.79 20.19
C VAL A 16 50.72 -21.86 18.66
N ALA A 17 49.61 -22.28 18.06
CA ALA A 17 49.39 -22.15 16.63
C ALA A 17 48.26 -21.14 16.39
N SER A 18 48.68 -19.88 16.23
CA SER A 18 48.17 -18.91 15.24
C SER A 18 46.73 -19.12 14.74
N LEU A 19 45.76 -18.50 15.43
CA LEU A 19 44.46 -18.15 14.87
C LEU A 19 44.60 -16.95 13.93
N VAL A 20 45.16 -17.17 12.74
CA VAL A 20 44.92 -16.26 11.61
C VAL A 20 43.70 -16.81 10.89
N ARG A 21 42.53 -16.29 11.24
CA ARG A 21 41.35 -16.42 10.37
C ARG A 21 41.70 -15.69 9.07
N PRO A 22 41.55 -16.31 7.89
CA PRO A 22 41.64 -15.56 6.66
C PRO A 22 40.56 -14.48 6.69
N ALA A 23 40.94 -13.25 6.36
CA ALA A 23 39.99 -12.18 6.12
C ALA A 23 39.00 -12.69 5.08
N LYS A 24 37.76 -12.91 5.51
CA LYS A 24 36.64 -13.14 4.59
C LYS A 24 36.58 -11.86 3.77
N ALA A 25 37.03 -11.93 2.52
CA ALA A 25 36.83 -10.88 1.55
C ALA A 25 35.34 -10.49 1.67
N LEU A 26 35.08 -9.20 1.87
CA LEU A 26 33.76 -8.63 1.64
C LEU A 26 33.38 -9.13 0.25
N ALA A 27 32.45 -10.08 0.20
CA ALA A 27 31.88 -10.50 -1.06
C ALA A 27 31.35 -9.23 -1.69
N ASP A 28 31.64 -9.07 -2.99
CA ASP A 28 31.02 -8.05 -3.80
C ASP A 28 29.50 -8.26 -3.66
N ASP A 29 28.84 -7.45 -2.84
CA ASP A 29 27.38 -7.47 -2.60
C ASP A 29 26.61 -6.96 -3.83
N SER A 30 27.29 -6.84 -4.97
CA SER A 30 26.68 -6.57 -6.26
C SER A 30 25.61 -7.65 -6.53
N PRO A 31 24.35 -7.25 -6.77
CA PRO A 31 23.28 -8.18 -7.02
C PRO A 31 23.62 -9.10 -8.20
N ALA A 32 23.17 -10.35 -8.13
CA ALA A 32 23.35 -11.30 -9.22
C ALA A 32 22.87 -10.69 -10.54
N PRO A 33 23.52 -10.98 -11.69
CA PRO A 33 23.13 -10.37 -12.97
C PRO A 33 21.63 -10.53 -13.27
N GLY A 34 20.95 -9.41 -13.50
CA GLY A 34 19.50 -9.37 -13.77
C GLY A 34 18.60 -9.31 -12.54
N MET A 35 19.18 -9.27 -11.33
CA MET A 35 18.45 -9.02 -10.10
C MET A 35 18.23 -7.52 -9.89
N ILE A 36 17.05 -7.15 -9.41
CA ILE A 36 16.62 -5.78 -9.18
C ILE A 36 17.30 -5.26 -7.91
N ALA A 37 18.15 -4.26 -8.09
CA ALA A 37 18.80 -3.55 -7.01
C ALA A 37 17.90 -2.42 -6.48
N ILE A 38 18.16 -1.93 -5.27
CA ILE A 38 17.42 -0.81 -4.67
C ILE A 38 17.57 0.52 -5.46
N ASP A 39 18.66 0.65 -6.24
CA ASP A 39 18.97 1.80 -7.08
C ASP A 39 18.68 1.54 -8.57
N ASP A 40 17.80 0.57 -8.88
CA ASP A 40 17.41 0.28 -10.26
C ASP A 40 16.82 1.54 -10.96
N PRO A 41 17.34 1.93 -12.14
CA PRO A 41 16.92 3.16 -12.82
C PRO A 41 15.46 3.15 -13.31
N ARG A 42 14.77 1.99 -13.25
CA ARG A 42 13.32 1.92 -13.50
C ARG A 42 12.52 2.64 -12.42
N TYR A 43 13.00 2.71 -11.18
CA TYR A 43 12.27 3.38 -10.11
C TYR A 43 12.00 4.86 -10.43
N ASP A 44 12.99 5.58 -10.95
CA ASP A 44 12.82 6.98 -11.36
C ASP A 44 11.79 7.13 -12.49
N ARG A 45 11.80 6.22 -13.46
CA ARG A 45 10.84 6.25 -14.58
C ARG A 45 9.43 5.91 -14.12
N PHE A 46 9.27 4.92 -13.26
CA PHE A 46 7.98 4.54 -12.71
C PHE A 46 7.42 5.66 -11.83
N PHE A 47 8.25 6.28 -11.01
CA PHE A 47 7.89 7.46 -10.23
C PHE A 47 7.46 8.63 -11.11
N ALA A 48 8.20 8.93 -12.18
CA ALA A 48 7.84 9.99 -13.12
C ALA A 48 6.51 9.71 -13.84
N ALA A 49 6.28 8.46 -14.29
CA ALA A 49 5.03 8.06 -14.93
C ALA A 49 3.82 8.21 -13.98
N ARG A 50 3.95 7.73 -12.74
CA ARG A 50 2.90 7.93 -11.71
C ARG A 50 2.66 9.42 -11.45
N THR A 51 3.72 10.20 -11.36
CA THR A 51 3.65 11.67 -11.19
C THR A 51 2.83 12.30 -12.29
N GLN A 52 3.16 12.00 -13.55
CA GLN A 52 2.49 12.59 -14.71
C GLN A 52 0.98 12.29 -14.73
N VAL A 53 0.58 11.06 -14.36
CA VAL A 53 -0.84 10.72 -14.29
C VAL A 53 -1.56 11.51 -13.20
N TRP A 54 -0.93 11.68 -12.04
CA TRP A 54 -1.51 12.48 -10.96
C TRP A 54 -1.54 13.97 -11.28
N GLU A 55 -0.51 14.51 -11.91
CA GLU A 55 -0.45 15.90 -12.37
C GLU A 55 -1.54 16.23 -13.39
N SER A 56 -2.04 15.23 -14.14
CA SER A 56 -3.17 15.44 -15.05
C SER A 56 -4.47 15.80 -14.33
N LEU A 57 -4.58 15.54 -13.02
CA LEU A 57 -5.75 15.86 -12.19
C LEU A 57 -5.61 17.16 -11.40
N GLY A 58 -4.39 17.62 -11.12
CA GLY A 58 -4.11 18.78 -10.27
C GLY A 58 -2.66 18.85 -9.83
N SER A 59 -2.31 19.82 -8.98
CA SER A 59 -0.93 19.92 -8.47
C SER A 59 -0.61 18.76 -7.53
N VAL A 60 0.58 18.20 -7.63
CA VAL A 60 1.08 17.19 -6.69
C VAL A 60 2.00 17.88 -5.68
N ASP A 61 1.81 17.63 -4.39
CA ASP A 61 2.68 18.16 -3.34
C ASP A 61 4.09 17.55 -3.49
N ASP A 62 5.13 18.36 -3.25
CA ASP A 62 6.53 17.92 -3.32
C ASP A 62 6.86 16.90 -2.23
N ASP A 63 6.25 17.06 -1.05
CA ASP A 63 6.41 16.17 0.08
C ASP A 63 5.52 14.93 -0.05
N VAL A 64 6.04 13.78 0.41
CA VAL A 64 5.29 12.54 0.54
C VAL A 64 5.10 12.18 2.00
N ILE A 65 3.94 11.60 2.34
CA ILE A 65 3.72 11.04 3.66
C ILE A 65 4.45 9.69 3.69
N ALA A 66 5.58 9.64 4.40
CA ALA A 66 6.39 8.44 4.55
C ALA A 66 6.70 8.16 6.02
N TYR A 67 7.05 6.91 6.31
CA TYR A 67 7.45 6.49 7.64
C TYR A 67 8.95 6.63 7.85
N ILE A 68 9.35 7.17 9.01
CA ILE A 68 10.74 7.15 9.45
C ILE A 68 11.21 5.70 9.66
N ILE A 69 10.32 4.85 10.16
CA ILE A 69 10.54 3.41 10.33
C ILE A 69 9.39 2.71 9.61
N SER A 70 9.71 1.95 8.56
CA SER A 70 8.70 1.22 7.78
C SER A 70 7.81 0.35 8.68
N PRO A 71 6.48 0.36 8.50
CA PRO A 71 5.54 -0.53 9.19
C PRO A 71 5.92 -2.01 9.10
N GLU A 72 6.61 -2.42 8.04
CA GLU A 72 7.16 -3.77 7.87
C GLU A 72 8.02 -4.22 9.06
N PHE A 73 8.84 -3.32 9.62
CA PHE A 73 9.69 -3.63 10.78
C PHE A 73 8.89 -3.86 12.08
N ASN A 74 7.60 -3.51 12.09
CA ASN A 74 6.68 -3.74 13.21
C ASN A 74 5.64 -4.83 12.89
N GLY A 75 5.91 -5.68 11.89
CA GLY A 75 5.03 -6.79 11.51
C GLY A 75 3.94 -6.42 10.51
N GLY A 76 3.98 -5.23 9.92
CA GLY A 76 3.19 -4.89 8.74
C GLY A 76 3.61 -5.71 7.52
N PRO A 77 2.74 -5.84 6.50
CA PRO A 77 3.11 -6.50 5.26
C PRO A 77 4.21 -5.73 4.53
N ALA A 78 5.14 -6.48 3.94
CA ALA A 78 6.21 -5.91 3.12
C ALA A 78 5.62 -5.29 1.85
N TRP A 79 6.11 -4.11 1.49
CA TRP A 79 5.92 -3.54 0.15
C TRP A 79 7.07 -4.01 -0.75
N PRO A 80 6.98 -3.82 -2.08
CA PRO A 80 8.05 -4.25 -2.99
C PRO A 80 9.42 -3.64 -2.66
N THR A 81 9.39 -2.44 -2.10
CA THR A 81 10.52 -1.78 -1.45
C THR A 81 10.12 -1.44 -0.02
N THR A 82 11.09 -1.08 0.83
CA THR A 82 10.79 -0.57 2.19
C THR A 82 10.16 0.83 2.17
N ARG A 83 9.97 1.44 0.99
CA ARG A 83 9.34 2.75 0.80
C ARG A 83 7.82 2.57 0.82
N GLN A 84 7.24 2.73 2.01
CA GLN A 84 5.80 2.88 2.17
C GLN A 84 5.47 4.37 2.21
N ALA A 85 5.09 4.93 1.07
CA ALA A 85 4.83 6.35 0.90
C ALA A 85 3.47 6.64 0.29
N TYR A 86 2.96 7.83 0.55
CA TYR A 86 1.72 8.34 -0.01
C TYR A 86 1.90 9.77 -0.51
N ARG A 87 1.34 10.04 -1.68
CA ARG A 87 1.37 11.34 -2.34
C ARG A 87 0.05 12.07 -2.15
N VAL A 88 0.15 13.39 -2.13
CA VAL A 88 -1.00 14.29 -2.06
C VAL A 88 -1.15 15.00 -3.40
N VAL A 89 -2.33 14.88 -4.01
CA VAL A 89 -2.69 15.53 -5.26
C VAL A 89 -3.87 16.45 -4.99
N ARG A 90 -3.87 17.65 -5.57
CA ARG A 90 -4.87 18.70 -5.33
C ARG A 90 -5.63 19.07 -6.59
N PRO A 91 -6.61 18.24 -7.02
CA PRO A 91 -7.59 18.66 -8.01
C PRO A 91 -8.44 19.85 -7.53
N GLU A 92 -9.11 20.53 -8.44
CA GLU A 92 -10.02 21.63 -8.09
C GLU A 92 -11.13 21.14 -7.13
N GLY A 93 -11.24 21.79 -5.96
CA GLY A 93 -12.26 21.49 -4.95
C GLY A 93 -12.13 20.14 -4.26
N SER A 94 -10.97 19.46 -4.37
CA SER A 94 -10.76 18.13 -3.81
C SER A 94 -9.30 17.87 -3.44
N LEU A 95 -9.06 16.73 -2.81
CA LEU A 95 -7.72 16.22 -2.53
C LEU A 95 -7.71 14.70 -2.67
N ILE A 96 -6.66 14.19 -3.32
CA ILE A 96 -6.40 12.75 -3.47
C ILE A 96 -5.18 12.38 -2.63
N ILE A 97 -5.31 11.31 -1.86
CA ILE A 97 -4.20 10.63 -1.20
C ILE A 97 -3.99 9.31 -1.94
N ALA A 98 -2.84 9.15 -2.58
CA ALA A 98 -2.50 7.95 -3.35
C ALA A 98 -1.27 7.26 -2.77
N SER A 99 -1.24 5.93 -2.72
CA SER A 99 -0.01 5.20 -2.44
C SER A 99 1.03 5.45 -3.55
N ASP A 100 2.30 5.37 -3.17
CA ASP A 100 3.42 5.48 -4.09
C ASP A 100 4.51 4.51 -3.63
N GLY A 101 4.45 3.30 -4.18
CA GLY A 101 5.39 2.23 -3.88
C GLY A 101 4.79 0.82 -3.96
N LEU A 102 3.46 0.67 -3.96
CA LEU A 102 2.84 -0.65 -4.11
C LEU A 102 3.16 -1.27 -5.48
N SER A 103 3.37 -0.43 -6.49
CA SER A 103 3.73 -0.85 -7.84
C SER A 103 5.23 -0.89 -8.12
N ASP A 104 6.07 -0.56 -7.14
CA ASP A 104 7.52 -0.63 -7.31
C ASP A 104 7.97 -2.07 -7.61
N LEU A 105 9.09 -2.21 -8.30
CA LEU A 105 9.69 -3.53 -8.53
C LEU A 105 10.13 -4.15 -7.20
N PHE A 106 9.91 -5.46 -7.04
CA PHE A 106 10.41 -6.21 -5.90
C PHE A 106 11.94 -6.30 -5.94
N VAL A 107 12.60 -5.73 -4.95
CA VAL A 107 14.05 -5.86 -4.77
C VAL A 107 14.45 -7.33 -4.61
N ASP A 108 15.67 -7.67 -5.00
CA ASP A 108 16.21 -9.04 -4.93
C ASP A 108 15.42 -10.08 -5.76
N THR A 109 14.63 -9.62 -6.73
CA THR A 109 13.96 -10.47 -7.72
C THR A 109 14.44 -10.16 -9.14
N ASN A 110 14.10 -11.01 -10.10
CA ASN A 110 14.31 -10.76 -11.53
C ASN A 110 12.99 -10.49 -12.27
N SER A 111 11.91 -10.21 -11.53
CA SER A 111 10.59 -9.97 -12.12
C SER A 111 10.57 -8.62 -12.85
N PRO A 112 10.27 -8.57 -14.15
CA PRO A 112 10.10 -7.29 -14.83
C PRO A 112 8.77 -6.62 -14.46
N GLU A 113 7.85 -7.35 -13.83
CA GLU A 113 6.50 -6.87 -13.54
C GLU A 113 6.48 -5.86 -12.37
N PRO A 114 5.68 -4.78 -12.45
CA PRO A 114 5.47 -3.84 -11.37
C PRO A 114 4.83 -4.52 -10.15
N GLY A 115 5.44 -4.40 -8.97
CA GLY A 115 5.17 -5.15 -7.74
C GLY A 115 3.78 -5.74 -7.60
N PHE A 116 2.88 -5.04 -6.92
CA PHE A 116 1.48 -5.46 -6.78
C PHE A 116 0.60 -5.04 -7.97
N GLY A 117 1.20 -4.49 -9.04
CA GLY A 117 0.52 -4.09 -10.27
C GLY A 117 -0.53 -2.97 -10.11
N CYS A 118 -0.54 -2.26 -8.98
CA CYS A 118 -1.50 -1.19 -8.72
C CYS A 118 -0.95 -0.14 -7.75
N GLU A 119 -1.57 1.04 -7.79
CA GLU A 119 -1.60 1.98 -6.67
C GLU A 119 -3.05 2.14 -6.20
N VAL A 120 -3.24 2.42 -4.91
CA VAL A 120 -4.55 2.70 -4.33
C VAL A 120 -4.66 4.18 -4.01
N TYR A 121 -5.88 4.73 -4.10
CA TYR A 121 -6.11 6.11 -3.73
C TYR A 121 -7.48 6.34 -3.09
N LEU A 122 -7.56 7.41 -2.31
CA LEU A 122 -8.81 7.93 -1.76
C LEU A 122 -8.92 9.41 -2.13
N GLU A 123 -10.09 9.81 -2.59
CA GLU A 123 -10.41 11.21 -2.90
C GLU A 123 -11.43 11.78 -1.91
N SER A 124 -11.14 12.96 -1.34
CA SER A 124 -12.00 13.62 -0.36
C SER A 124 -12.04 15.13 -0.59
N PRO A 125 -13.24 15.71 -0.86
CA PRO A 125 -13.41 17.15 -0.96
C PRO A 125 -13.24 17.87 0.39
N ASP A 126 -13.37 17.17 1.52
CA ASP A 126 -13.22 17.78 2.85
C ASP A 126 -11.78 18.22 3.15
N LEU A 127 -10.82 17.75 2.35
CA LEU A 127 -9.39 18.04 2.47
C LEU A 127 -8.89 19.03 1.41
N ALA A 128 -9.75 19.61 0.57
CA ALA A 128 -9.35 20.47 -0.55
C ALA A 128 -8.41 21.61 -0.10
N ASP A 129 -8.73 22.26 1.02
CA ASP A 129 -7.95 23.38 1.58
C ASP A 129 -7.04 22.94 2.74
N ALA A 130 -6.90 21.64 3.01
CA ALA A 130 -6.09 21.15 4.12
C ALA A 130 -4.60 21.29 3.81
N ASP A 131 -3.83 21.79 4.78
CA ASP A 131 -2.37 21.71 4.70
C ASP A 131 -1.88 20.26 4.80
N PHE A 132 -0.64 20.02 4.36
CA PHE A 132 -0.04 18.69 4.32
C PHE A 132 -0.10 17.96 5.68
N ASP A 133 0.06 18.71 6.76
CA ASP A 133 0.14 18.20 8.11
C ASP A 133 -1.24 17.78 8.65
N ALA A 134 -2.29 18.50 8.26
CA ALA A 134 -3.68 18.14 8.47
C ALA A 134 -4.07 16.91 7.65
N VAL A 135 -3.62 16.80 6.39
CA VAL A 135 -3.83 15.59 5.56
C VAL A 135 -3.22 14.37 6.24
N ARG A 136 -1.97 14.48 6.71
CA ARG A 136 -1.26 13.39 7.40
C ARG A 136 -1.94 12.91 8.67
N ARG A 137 -2.68 13.76 9.37
CA ARG A 137 -3.44 13.42 10.59
C ARG A 137 -4.90 13.08 10.32
N SER A 138 -5.33 13.10 9.07
CA SER A 138 -6.72 12.89 8.68
C SER A 138 -7.15 11.44 8.83
N TRP A 139 -8.44 11.20 9.07
CA TRP A 139 -8.98 9.83 9.08
C TRP A 139 -8.92 9.21 7.68
N GLN A 140 -8.99 10.04 6.64
CA GLN A 140 -8.85 9.63 5.24
C GLN A 140 -7.49 8.99 5.00
N PHE A 141 -6.42 9.60 5.51
CA PHE A 141 -5.08 9.04 5.44
C PHE A 141 -4.99 7.69 6.15
N SER A 142 -5.47 7.59 7.40
CA SER A 142 -5.47 6.30 8.13
C SER A 142 -6.28 5.22 7.43
N LEU A 143 -7.36 5.59 6.73
CA LEU A 143 -8.19 4.64 6.00
C LEU A 143 -7.48 4.11 4.75
N ILE A 144 -6.91 4.99 3.92
CA ILE A 144 -6.17 4.56 2.72
C ILE A 144 -4.88 3.84 3.09
N GLU A 145 -4.26 4.19 4.22
CA GLU A 145 -3.13 3.46 4.79
C GLU A 145 -3.53 2.01 5.09
N SER A 146 -4.60 1.81 5.86
CA SER A 146 -5.11 0.47 6.20
C SER A 146 -5.46 -0.34 4.94
N PHE A 147 -6.05 0.30 3.93
CA PHE A 147 -6.36 -0.37 2.68
C PHE A 147 -5.10 -0.79 1.91
N ALA A 148 -4.10 0.08 1.79
CA ALA A 148 -2.83 -0.24 1.14
C ALA A 148 -2.11 -1.41 1.83
N GLN A 149 -2.13 -1.45 3.17
CA GLN A 149 -1.58 -2.60 3.91
C GLN A 149 -2.35 -3.89 3.59
N ASN A 150 -3.68 -3.85 3.49
CA ASN A 150 -4.46 -5.02 3.07
C ASN A 150 -4.11 -5.46 1.64
N VAL A 151 -3.91 -4.52 0.71
CA VAL A 151 -3.49 -4.85 -0.66
C VAL A 151 -2.13 -5.56 -0.65
N ALA A 152 -1.15 -5.04 0.08
CA ALA A 152 0.16 -5.67 0.21
C ALA A 152 0.05 -7.07 0.86
N HIS A 153 -0.73 -7.20 1.94
CA HIS A 153 -0.99 -8.47 2.62
C HIS A 153 -1.60 -9.53 1.69
N PHE A 154 -2.47 -9.12 0.77
CA PHE A 154 -3.08 -10.04 -0.19
C PHE A 154 -2.21 -10.36 -1.41
N GLY A 155 -1.02 -9.75 -1.54
CA GLY A 155 -0.19 -9.90 -2.73
C GLY A 155 -0.73 -9.13 -3.94
N GLY A 156 -1.47 -8.04 -3.71
CA GLY A 156 -2.17 -7.27 -4.73
C GLY A 156 -3.67 -7.56 -4.80
N ILE A 157 -4.36 -6.90 -5.74
CA ILE A 157 -5.83 -6.94 -5.84
C ILE A 157 -6.36 -7.09 -7.28
N ASN A 158 -5.49 -7.02 -8.28
CA ASN A 158 -5.87 -6.98 -9.70
C ASN A 158 -6.70 -8.18 -10.14
N GLU A 159 -6.32 -9.41 -9.78
CA GLU A 159 -7.05 -10.63 -10.16
C GLU A 159 -8.52 -10.61 -9.67
N ARG A 160 -8.74 -10.08 -8.46
CA ARG A 160 -10.10 -9.94 -7.91
C ARG A 160 -10.90 -8.87 -8.65
N LEU A 161 -10.26 -7.77 -9.01
CA LEU A 161 -10.89 -6.68 -9.77
C LEU A 161 -11.21 -7.09 -11.20
N GLU A 162 -10.36 -7.88 -11.87
CA GLU A 162 -10.64 -8.42 -13.20
C GLU A 162 -11.87 -9.32 -13.20
N ARG A 163 -12.02 -10.14 -12.16
CA ARG A 163 -13.15 -11.06 -12.04
C ARG A 163 -14.46 -10.39 -11.64
N LEU A 164 -14.40 -9.36 -10.80
CA LEU A 164 -15.59 -8.81 -10.12
C LEU A 164 -15.93 -7.37 -10.50
N GLY A 165 -15.01 -6.64 -11.14
CA GLY A 165 -15.13 -5.22 -11.48
C GLY A 165 -15.05 -4.31 -10.25
N VAL A 166 -16.07 -4.37 -9.40
CA VAL A 166 -16.17 -3.64 -8.13
C VAL A 166 -16.24 -4.67 -7.00
N ILE A 167 -15.36 -4.51 -6.01
CA ILE A 167 -15.36 -5.34 -4.81
C ILE A 167 -15.65 -4.48 -3.58
N SER A 168 -15.92 -5.13 -2.45
CA SER A 168 -16.16 -4.47 -1.18
C SER A 168 -15.31 -5.09 -0.09
N MET A 169 -15.00 -4.31 0.94
CA MET A 169 -14.40 -4.79 2.18
C MET A 169 -14.88 -3.95 3.36
N GLU A 170 -14.72 -4.48 4.56
CA GLU A 170 -14.80 -3.70 5.79
C GLU A 170 -13.37 -3.47 6.31
N LEU A 171 -13.09 -2.24 6.70
CA LEU A 171 -11.83 -1.82 7.30
C LEU A 171 -12.07 -1.40 8.76
N PRO A 172 -11.08 -1.55 9.66
CA PRO A 172 -11.16 -0.94 10.98
C PRO A 172 -11.43 0.57 10.85
N ALA A 173 -12.42 1.09 11.58
CA ALA A 173 -12.72 2.52 11.51
C ALA A 173 -11.58 3.33 12.16
N PRO A 174 -11.01 4.33 11.46
CA PRO A 174 -10.03 5.23 12.06
C PRO A 174 -10.62 5.96 13.27
N LEU A 175 -9.80 6.21 14.30
CA LEU A 175 -10.26 6.86 15.54
C LEU A 175 -10.90 8.24 15.33
N ALA A 176 -10.41 9.01 14.35
CA ALA A 176 -10.91 10.34 14.01
C ALA A 176 -12.07 10.32 12.99
N MET A 177 -12.51 9.14 12.54
CA MET A 177 -13.63 9.02 11.61
C MET A 177 -14.94 9.44 12.30
N PRO A 178 -15.79 10.25 11.65
CA PRO A 178 -17.08 10.62 12.24
C PRO A 178 -17.96 9.38 12.46
N GLN A 179 -18.58 9.26 13.64
CA GLN A 179 -19.35 8.08 14.07
C GLN A 179 -20.46 7.66 13.09
N ARG A 180 -20.99 8.59 12.30
CA ARG A 180 -21.98 8.30 11.26
C ARG A 180 -21.49 7.36 10.15
N TRP A 181 -20.18 7.19 9.99
CA TRP A 181 -19.56 6.27 9.02
C TRP A 181 -19.25 4.90 9.63
N VAL A 182 -19.29 4.81 10.96
CA VAL A 182 -18.86 3.62 11.70
C VAL A 182 -20.06 2.70 11.86
N THR A 183 -19.90 1.44 11.46
CA THR A 183 -20.89 0.40 11.68
C THR A 183 -20.94 0.00 13.15
N ASP A 184 -21.99 -0.72 13.56
CA ASP A 184 -22.09 -1.30 14.90
C ASP A 184 -20.94 -2.29 15.24
N ARG A 185 -20.19 -2.75 14.21
CA ARG A 185 -19.01 -3.61 14.36
C ARG A 185 -17.71 -2.84 14.62
N GLY A 186 -17.76 -1.50 14.67
CA GLY A 186 -16.57 -0.66 14.79
C GLY A 186 -15.72 -0.61 13.52
N THR A 187 -16.32 -0.91 12.38
CA THR A 187 -15.69 -0.91 11.05
C THR A 187 -16.30 0.17 10.17
N VAL A 188 -15.68 0.41 9.02
CA VAL A 188 -16.29 1.15 7.91
C VAL A 188 -16.31 0.26 6.68
N GLY A 189 -17.46 0.20 6.00
CA GLY A 189 -17.56 -0.45 4.71
C GLY A 189 -16.94 0.40 3.61
N ALA A 190 -16.39 -0.24 2.58
CA ALA A 190 -15.88 0.45 1.42
C ALA A 190 -16.16 -0.33 0.13
N LEU A 191 -16.43 0.42 -0.94
CA LEU A 191 -16.32 -0.09 -2.32
C LEU A 191 -14.94 0.23 -2.87
N ILE A 192 -14.46 -0.69 -3.70
CA ILE A 192 -13.14 -0.63 -4.31
C ILE A 192 -13.32 -0.65 -5.82
N ASN A 193 -12.57 0.22 -6.50
CA ASN A 193 -12.53 0.35 -7.95
C ASN A 193 -13.85 0.89 -8.56
N ILE A 194 -14.49 1.86 -7.90
CA ILE A 194 -15.50 2.70 -8.56
C ILE A 194 -14.81 3.51 -9.65
N MET A 195 -15.35 3.47 -10.86
CA MET A 195 -14.83 4.20 -12.01
C MET A 195 -15.74 5.38 -12.35
N VAL A 196 -15.15 6.54 -12.61
CA VAL A 196 -15.83 7.72 -13.13
C VAL A 196 -15.09 8.22 -14.38
N PRO A 197 -15.78 8.85 -15.37
CA PRO A 197 -15.17 9.21 -16.65
C PRO A 197 -13.90 10.08 -16.55
N ASP A 198 -13.86 11.00 -15.58
CA ASP A 198 -12.79 12.00 -15.45
C ASP A 198 -11.69 11.59 -14.46
N ARG A 199 -11.54 10.29 -14.21
CA ARG A 199 -10.49 9.75 -13.34
C ARG A 199 -9.71 8.64 -14.04
N PRO A 200 -8.37 8.69 -14.00
CA PRO A 200 -7.55 7.67 -14.61
C PRO A 200 -7.76 6.34 -13.86
N THR A 201 -7.88 5.26 -14.62
CA THR A 201 -8.01 3.89 -14.09
C THR A 201 -6.71 3.10 -14.22
N GLN A 202 -5.76 3.63 -15.00
CA GLN A 202 -4.47 3.01 -15.30
C GLN A 202 -3.36 4.06 -15.38
N CYS A 203 -2.14 3.62 -15.13
CA CYS A 203 -0.92 4.38 -15.34
C CYS A 203 0.03 3.53 -16.19
N ALA A 204 0.42 4.04 -17.36
CA ALA A 204 1.44 3.43 -18.21
C ALA A 204 2.82 3.77 -17.64
N LEU A 205 3.54 2.77 -17.14
CA LEU A 205 4.88 2.95 -16.59
C LEU A 205 5.93 2.98 -17.71
N GLU A 206 5.82 2.04 -18.65
CA GLU A 206 6.65 1.92 -19.85
C GLU A 206 5.80 1.29 -20.97
N GLU A 207 6.37 1.15 -22.18
CA GLU A 207 5.67 0.53 -23.31
C GLU A 207 5.20 -0.90 -22.96
N GLY A 208 3.89 -1.14 -23.05
CA GLY A 208 3.28 -2.44 -22.73
C GLY A 208 3.15 -2.74 -21.24
N MET A 209 3.58 -1.85 -20.34
CA MET A 209 3.56 -2.05 -18.89
C MET A 209 2.65 -1.03 -18.22
N ASN A 210 1.53 -1.51 -17.66
CA ASN A 210 0.54 -0.68 -17.00
C ASN A 210 0.26 -1.16 -15.59
N ILE A 211 -0.04 -0.23 -14.71
CA ILE A 211 -0.59 -0.51 -13.39
C ILE A 211 -2.01 0.03 -13.29
N ARG A 212 -2.81 -0.55 -12.39
CA ARG A 212 -4.16 -0.06 -12.10
C ARG A 212 -4.13 1.03 -11.03
N LEU A 213 -4.96 2.05 -11.19
CA LEU A 213 -5.22 3.04 -10.14
C LEU A 213 -6.57 2.70 -9.49
N VAL A 214 -6.53 2.32 -8.22
CA VAL A 214 -7.66 1.70 -7.52
C VAL A 214 -8.25 2.64 -6.48
N ALA A 215 -9.45 3.16 -6.76
CA ALA A 215 -10.17 4.01 -5.84
C ALA A 215 -10.72 3.24 -4.64
N LEU A 216 -10.60 3.82 -3.45
CA LEU A 216 -11.30 3.42 -2.23
C LEU A 216 -12.42 4.43 -1.94
N THR A 217 -13.66 3.95 -1.86
CA THR A 217 -14.84 4.79 -1.60
C THR A 217 -15.57 4.30 -0.35
N ALA A 218 -15.66 5.15 0.67
CA ALA A 218 -16.30 4.82 1.93
C ALA A 218 -17.83 4.71 1.79
N LEU A 219 -18.40 3.73 2.50
CA LEU A 219 -19.83 3.48 2.59
C LEU A 219 -20.35 3.89 3.97
N LEU A 220 -21.57 4.40 4.00
CA LEU A 220 -22.32 4.58 5.24
C LEU A 220 -22.79 3.21 5.78
N PRO A 221 -23.18 3.11 7.07
CA PRO A 221 -23.55 1.84 7.67
C PRO A 221 -24.70 1.12 6.95
N ASP A 222 -25.73 1.84 6.51
CA ASP A 222 -26.86 1.27 5.78
C ASP A 222 -26.47 0.74 4.39
N GLU A 223 -25.63 1.49 3.67
CA GLU A 223 -25.02 1.05 2.40
C GLU A 223 -24.15 -0.19 2.60
N THR A 224 -23.41 -0.25 3.71
CA THR A 224 -22.58 -1.40 4.08
C THR A 224 -23.43 -2.65 4.31
N GLU A 225 -24.50 -2.53 5.10
CA GLU A 225 -25.42 -3.66 5.34
C GLU A 225 -26.11 -4.12 4.06
N HIS A 226 -26.51 -3.18 3.19
CA HIS A 226 -27.08 -3.51 1.89
C HIS A 226 -26.11 -4.29 1.01
N VAL A 227 -24.85 -3.88 0.94
CA VAL A 227 -23.79 -4.58 0.20
C VAL A 227 -23.53 -5.97 0.77
N ILE A 228 -23.54 -6.13 2.09
CA ILE A 228 -23.38 -7.44 2.74
C ILE A 228 -24.54 -8.37 2.37
N ALA A 229 -25.78 -7.87 2.45
CA ALA A 229 -26.97 -8.65 2.17
C ALA A 229 -27.11 -9.03 0.68
N GLY A 230 -26.93 -8.07 -0.22
CA GLY A 230 -27.15 -8.25 -1.66
C GLY A 230 -25.89 -8.64 -2.46
N ARG A 231 -24.72 -8.69 -1.82
CA ARG A 231 -23.44 -9.11 -2.41
C ARG A 231 -23.12 -8.39 -3.73
N ALA A 232 -22.81 -9.12 -4.80
CA ALA A 232 -22.35 -8.56 -6.06
C ALA A 232 -23.37 -7.61 -6.71
N ALA A 233 -24.66 -7.95 -6.64
CA ALA A 233 -25.72 -7.09 -7.18
C ALA A 233 -25.80 -5.76 -6.41
N ALA A 234 -25.77 -5.82 -5.07
CA ALA A 234 -25.80 -4.62 -4.25
C ALA A 234 -24.53 -3.76 -4.41
N ARG A 235 -23.34 -4.36 -4.59
CA ARG A 235 -22.13 -3.59 -4.92
C ARG A 235 -22.28 -2.78 -6.19
N ALA A 236 -22.78 -3.41 -7.26
CA ALA A 236 -22.98 -2.76 -8.55
C ALA A 236 -24.05 -1.66 -8.46
N GLU A 237 -25.13 -1.92 -7.73
CA GLU A 237 -26.20 -0.96 -7.46
C GLU A 237 -25.68 0.28 -6.71
N VAL A 238 -25.02 0.09 -5.57
CA VAL A 238 -24.50 1.21 -4.75
C VAL A 238 -23.43 1.99 -5.53
N ALA A 239 -22.56 1.32 -6.29
CA ALA A 239 -21.61 2.00 -7.18
C ALA A 239 -22.33 2.87 -8.22
N GLY A 240 -23.38 2.34 -8.87
CA GLY A 240 -24.18 3.08 -9.85
C GLY A 240 -24.94 4.27 -9.25
N LEU A 241 -25.45 4.12 -8.03
CA LEU A 241 -26.12 5.20 -7.29
C LEU A 241 -25.13 6.30 -6.89
N LEU A 242 -23.94 5.94 -6.41
CA LEU A 242 -22.87 6.90 -6.09
C LEU A 242 -22.49 7.71 -7.33
N VAL A 243 -22.27 7.05 -8.48
CA VAL A 243 -21.97 7.73 -9.75
C VAL A 243 -23.12 8.63 -10.19
N SER A 244 -24.36 8.14 -10.22
CA SER A 244 -25.51 8.92 -10.70
C SER A 244 -25.91 10.08 -9.76
N SER A 245 -25.57 10.01 -8.47
CA SER A 245 -25.75 11.10 -7.51
C SER A 245 -24.74 12.25 -7.67
N GLY A 246 -23.69 12.07 -8.48
CA GLY A 246 -22.57 13.00 -8.60
C GLY A 246 -21.49 12.87 -7.53
N THR A 247 -21.68 12.00 -6.52
CA THR A 247 -20.61 11.69 -5.54
C THR A 247 -19.45 10.95 -6.22
N GLY A 248 -19.77 10.00 -7.10
CA GLY A 248 -18.80 9.13 -7.74
C GLY A 248 -17.97 8.34 -6.72
N LEU A 249 -16.65 8.41 -6.87
CA LEU A 249 -15.70 7.70 -6.01
C LEU A 249 -15.28 8.47 -4.75
N THR A 250 -15.73 9.72 -4.61
CA THR A 250 -15.30 10.59 -3.51
C THR A 250 -15.96 10.20 -2.19
N SER A 251 -15.32 10.55 -1.07
CA SER A 251 -15.85 10.31 0.27
C SER A 251 -16.02 11.63 1.07
N PRO A 252 -17.08 12.44 0.79
CA PRO A 252 -17.37 13.66 1.54
C PRO A 252 -17.96 13.34 2.91
N ALA A 253 -17.46 13.94 3.98
CA ALA A 253 -17.79 13.61 5.37
C ALA A 253 -19.29 13.75 5.68
N ASN A 254 -19.96 14.68 5.01
CA ASN A 254 -21.39 14.99 5.19
C ASN A 254 -22.31 14.38 4.12
N ARG A 255 -21.81 13.48 3.27
CA ARG A 255 -22.62 12.78 2.26
C ARG A 255 -23.76 12.00 2.92
N ARG A 256 -24.96 12.07 2.34
CA ARG A 256 -26.10 11.22 2.74
C ARG A 256 -26.05 9.86 2.03
N SER A 257 -26.69 8.87 2.63
CA SER A 257 -26.84 7.55 1.99
C SER A 257 -27.47 7.69 0.62
N VAL A 258 -26.98 6.92 -0.35
CA VAL A 258 -27.56 6.83 -1.69
C VAL A 258 -28.74 5.86 -1.77
N LEU A 259 -29.05 5.17 -0.65
CA LEU A 259 -30.22 4.29 -0.52
C LEU A 259 -31.45 5.01 0.01
N ALA A 260 -31.32 6.29 0.39
CA ALA A 260 -32.36 7.11 1.02
C ALA A 260 -33.13 7.99 0.03
#